data_AF-A0A971WFE2-F1
#
_entry.id   AF-A0A971WFE2-F1
#
_cell.length_a   1.000
_cell.length_b   1.000
_cell.length_c   1.000
_cell.angle_alpha   90.00
_cell.angle_beta   90.00
_cell.angle_gamma   90.00
#
_symmetry.space_group_name_H-M   'P 1'
#
loop_
_entity.id
_entity.type
_entity.pdbx_description
1 polymer ?
#
loop_
_entity_poly.entity_id
_entity_poly.type
_entity_poly.pdbx_seq_one_letter_code
_entity_poly.pdbx_strand_id
1 'polypeptide(L)'
;ASALVKASAGQYAGFIVIAASAPYFEMIVVTLIANIRYSLMSFAMSQRMDPDTPLYHRLLMGDYITDEIFAISTARPGYLKPYYTYGAALVAIPCWAIGTALGIIAGNLLPARAVSALSVALYGMFLAIIIPPARKTKVLTGLVLVCFAASFAFFKLPWLSTLSEGTRTIILTISISSIVAILFPRDWEGERT
;
A
#
# COMPACT_ATOMS: atom_id res chain seq x y z
N ALA A 1 -15.63 -10.17 1.52
CA ALA A 1 -14.49 -9.29 1.88
C ALA A 1 -13.70 -8.84 0.63
N SER A 2 -13.09 -9.73 -0.16
CA SER A 2 -12.26 -9.34 -1.32
C SER A 2 -12.96 -8.57 -2.44
N ALA A 3 -14.29 -8.69 -2.58
CA ALA A 3 -15.04 -7.88 -3.55
C ALA A 3 -15.09 -6.39 -3.19
N LEU A 4 -14.98 -6.06 -1.89
CA LEU A 4 -15.05 -4.69 -1.37
C LEU A 4 -13.66 -4.13 -1.05
N VAL A 5 -12.71 -4.98 -0.68
CA VAL A 5 -11.32 -4.60 -0.36
C VAL A 5 -10.39 -5.20 -1.41
N LYS A 6 -9.98 -4.38 -2.39
CA LYS A 6 -9.17 -4.77 -3.56
C LYS A 6 -7.73 -4.28 -3.41
N ALA A 7 -7.07 -4.75 -2.36
CA ALA A 7 -5.74 -4.26 -2.00
C ALA A 7 -4.91 -5.44 -1.52
N SER A 8 -4.10 -6.07 -2.37
CA SER A 8 -3.47 -7.38 -2.04
C SER A 8 -2.79 -7.39 -0.66
N ALA A 9 -1.69 -6.65 -0.53
CA ALA A 9 -0.91 -6.65 0.70
C ALA A 9 -1.62 -5.93 1.87
N GLY A 10 -2.42 -4.90 1.57
CA GLY A 10 -3.21 -4.19 2.58
C GLY A 10 -4.43 -4.96 3.11
N GLN A 11 -5.03 -5.80 2.29
CA GLN A 11 -6.11 -6.72 2.67
C GLN A 11 -5.58 -7.77 3.62
N TYR A 12 -4.41 -8.34 3.32
CA TYR A 12 -3.73 -9.28 4.21
C TYR A 12 -3.31 -8.63 5.53
N ALA A 13 -2.67 -7.45 5.47
CA ALA A 13 -2.31 -6.69 6.67
C ALA A 13 -3.54 -6.36 7.52
N GLY A 14 -4.64 -5.93 6.90
CA GLY A 14 -5.92 -5.68 7.58
C GLY A 14 -6.46 -6.94 8.27
N PHE A 15 -6.41 -8.11 7.62
CA PHE A 15 -6.84 -9.37 8.25
C PHE A 15 -5.99 -9.78 9.45
N ILE A 16 -4.67 -9.57 9.40
CA ILE A 16 -3.80 -9.83 10.55
C ILE A 16 -4.18 -8.94 11.74
N VAL A 17 -4.37 -7.64 11.49
CA VAL A 17 -4.73 -6.67 12.54
C VAL A 17 -6.11 -6.97 13.14
N ILE A 18 -7.08 -7.40 12.30
CA ILE A 18 -8.39 -7.88 12.75
C ILE A 18 -8.24 -9.14 13.61
N ALA A 19 -7.42 -10.12 13.18
CA ALA A 19 -7.19 -11.35 13.93
C ALA A 19 -6.52 -11.09 15.29
N ALA A 20 -5.67 -10.07 15.38
CA ALA A 20 -5.05 -9.61 16.62
C ALA A 20 -5.97 -8.79 17.53
N SER A 21 -7.23 -8.55 17.13
CA SER A 21 -8.19 -7.70 17.86
C SER A 21 -7.66 -6.30 18.15
N ALA A 22 -6.86 -5.74 17.24
CA ALA A 22 -6.28 -4.42 17.44
C ALA A 22 -7.32 -3.29 17.26
N PRO A 23 -7.09 -2.10 17.83
CA PRO A 23 -7.99 -0.97 17.69
C PRO A 23 -8.23 -0.55 16.22
N TYR A 24 -9.44 -0.09 15.89
CA TYR A 24 -9.78 0.36 14.54
C TYR A 24 -8.83 1.43 13.99
N PHE A 25 -8.33 2.32 14.84
CA PHE A 25 -7.36 3.34 14.43
C PHE A 25 -6.06 2.72 13.89
N GLU A 26 -5.53 1.69 14.55
CA GLU A 26 -4.33 0.99 14.10
C GLU A 26 -4.56 0.30 12.75
N MET A 27 -5.72 -0.34 12.60
CA MET A 27 -6.11 -0.97 11.35
C MET A 27 -6.18 0.03 10.18
N ILE A 28 -6.74 1.22 10.41
CA ILE A 28 -6.78 2.30 9.42
C ILE A 28 -5.36 2.72 9.04
N VAL A 29 -4.49 2.97 10.02
CA VAL A 29 -3.12 3.44 9.80
C VAL A 29 -2.28 2.41 9.04
N VAL A 30 -2.30 1.14 9.47
CA VAL A 30 -1.55 0.06 8.79
C VAL A 30 -2.06 -0.12 7.36
N THR A 31 -3.37 -0.13 7.15
CA THR A 31 -3.96 -0.27 5.82
C THR A 31 -3.62 0.91 4.93
N LEU A 32 -3.61 2.15 5.47
CA LEU A 32 -3.21 3.35 4.74
C LEU A 32 -1.74 3.27 4.31
N ILE A 33 -0.83 2.96 5.24
CA ILE A 33 0.62 2.89 4.98
C ILE A 33 0.92 1.80 3.94
N ALA A 34 0.34 0.60 4.11
CA ALA A 34 0.53 -0.51 3.18
C ALA A 34 0.06 -0.20 1.75
N ASN A 35 -0.93 0.69 1.62
CA ASN A 35 -1.58 1.01 0.34
C ASN A 35 -1.31 2.42 -0.18
N ILE A 36 -0.41 3.20 0.45
CA ILE A 36 -0.21 4.63 0.11
C ILE A 36 0.12 4.88 -1.36
N ARG A 37 0.69 3.87 -2.04
CA ARG A 37 0.91 3.87 -3.49
C ARG A 37 -0.36 4.13 -4.30
N TYR A 38 -1.51 3.64 -3.85
CA TYR A 38 -2.78 3.87 -4.52
C TYR A 38 -3.23 5.33 -4.41
N SER A 39 -2.82 6.06 -3.36
CA SER A 39 -3.03 7.52 -3.27
C SER A 39 -2.22 8.25 -4.32
N LEU A 40 -0.94 7.88 -4.51
CA LEU A 40 -0.08 8.45 -5.56
C LEU A 40 -0.61 8.14 -6.96
N MET A 41 -1.04 6.90 -7.19
CA MET A 41 -1.69 6.50 -8.46
C MET A 41 -2.99 7.27 -8.68
N SER A 42 -3.78 7.50 -7.63
CA SER A 42 -5.00 8.31 -7.70
C SER A 42 -4.71 9.75 -8.10
N PHE A 43 -3.67 10.37 -7.54
CA PHE A 43 -3.26 11.71 -7.96
C PHE A 43 -2.82 11.74 -9.43
N ALA A 44 -1.95 10.83 -9.85
CA ALA A 44 -1.50 10.75 -11.24
C ALA A 44 -2.66 10.47 -12.23
N MET A 45 -3.62 9.61 -11.87
CA MET A 45 -4.82 9.39 -12.68
C MET A 45 -5.72 10.62 -12.71
N SER A 46 -5.89 11.34 -11.60
CA SER A 46 -6.74 12.52 -11.51
C SER A 46 -6.31 13.63 -12.47
N GLN A 47 -5.00 13.81 -12.66
CA GLN A 47 -4.41 14.77 -13.60
C GLN A 47 -4.71 14.42 -15.06
N ARG A 48 -5.08 13.16 -15.33
CA ARG A 48 -5.39 12.62 -16.66
C ARG A 48 -6.88 12.49 -16.92
N MET A 49 -7.73 12.88 -15.98
CA MET A 49 -9.17 12.88 -16.17
C MET A 49 -9.59 14.15 -16.91
N ASP A 50 -10.63 14.04 -17.72
CA ASP A 50 -11.22 15.21 -18.38
C ASP A 50 -11.69 16.22 -17.31
N PRO A 51 -11.40 17.54 -17.45
CA PRO A 51 -11.89 18.57 -16.54
C PRO A 51 -13.40 18.55 -16.34
N ASP A 52 -14.17 18.17 -17.37
CA ASP A 52 -15.63 18.10 -17.32
C ASP A 52 -16.15 16.82 -16.64
N THR A 53 -15.26 15.91 -16.22
CA THR A 53 -15.66 14.68 -15.53
C THR A 53 -16.25 14.99 -14.16
N PRO A 54 -17.51 14.61 -13.89
CA PRO A 54 -18.15 14.82 -12.59
C PRO A 54 -17.39 14.17 -11.43
N LEU A 55 -17.44 14.78 -10.24
CA LEU A 55 -16.73 14.32 -9.05
C LEU A 55 -17.05 12.86 -8.69
N TYR A 56 -18.31 12.42 -8.84
CA TYR A 56 -18.69 11.05 -8.51
C TYR A 56 -17.99 10.02 -9.41
N HIS A 57 -17.77 10.32 -10.70
CA HIS A 57 -16.98 9.47 -11.59
C HIS A 57 -15.51 9.42 -11.16
N ARG A 58 -14.97 10.56 -10.72
CA ARG A 58 -13.60 10.64 -10.19
C ARG A 58 -13.41 9.78 -8.95
N LEU A 59 -14.35 9.85 -8.00
CA LEU A 59 -14.33 9.05 -6.78
C LEU A 59 -14.48 7.55 -7.07
N LEU A 60 -15.44 7.17 -7.93
CA LEU A 60 -15.66 5.77 -8.31
C LEU A 60 -14.47 5.18 -9.05
N MET A 61 -13.84 5.94 -9.96
CA MET A 61 -12.63 5.48 -10.64
C MET A 61 -11.46 5.31 -9.66
N GLY A 62 -11.36 6.18 -8.65
CA GLY A 62 -10.39 6.03 -7.56
C GLY A 62 -10.58 4.75 -6.76
N ASP A 63 -11.82 4.32 -6.49
CA ASP A 63 -12.12 3.05 -5.79
C ASP A 63 -11.63 1.80 -6.56
N TYR A 64 -11.54 1.90 -7.89
CA TYR A 64 -11.10 0.82 -8.77
C TYR A 64 -9.62 0.91 -9.17
N ILE A 65 -8.83 1.81 -8.57
CA ILE A 65 -7.40 1.89 -8.85
C ILE A 65 -6.68 0.67 -8.28
N THR A 66 -6.08 -0.10 -9.18
CA THR A 66 -5.11 -1.16 -8.88
C THR A 66 -3.88 -0.97 -9.76
N ASP A 67 -2.81 -1.73 -9.51
CA ASP A 67 -1.57 -1.62 -10.29
C ASP A 67 -1.83 -1.92 -11.78
N GLU A 68 -2.73 -2.86 -12.06
CA GLU A 68 -3.13 -3.29 -13.40
C GLU A 68 -3.99 -2.23 -14.09
N ILE A 69 -5.01 -1.71 -13.38
CA ILE A 69 -5.90 -0.67 -13.91
C ILE A 69 -5.12 0.62 -14.15
N PHE A 70 -4.18 0.96 -13.26
CA PHE A 70 -3.29 2.10 -13.43
C PHE A 70 -2.35 1.91 -14.62
N ALA A 71 -1.74 0.73 -14.79
CA ALA A 71 -0.84 0.45 -15.91
C ALA A 71 -1.54 0.57 -17.27
N ILE A 72 -2.72 -0.04 -17.44
CA ILE A 72 -3.47 0.06 -18.70
C ILE A 72 -4.03 1.46 -18.94
N SER A 73 -4.41 2.18 -17.87
CA SER A 73 -4.92 3.55 -17.98
C SER A 73 -3.82 4.53 -18.35
N THR A 74 -2.60 4.34 -17.84
CA THR A 74 -1.46 5.18 -18.16
C THR A 74 -0.90 4.93 -19.56
N ALA A 75 -1.00 3.69 -20.07
CA ALA A 75 -0.57 3.33 -21.41
C ALA A 75 -1.45 3.94 -22.53
N ARG A 76 -2.67 4.37 -22.22
CA ARG A 76 -3.57 5.01 -23.21
C ARG A 76 -3.14 6.46 -23.41
N PRO A 77 -3.08 7.01 -24.63
CA PRO A 77 -2.87 8.44 -24.84
C PRO A 77 -4.16 9.25 -24.59
N GLY A 78 -4.02 10.51 -24.16
CA GLY A 78 -5.13 11.44 -23.96
C GLY A 78 -5.85 11.32 -22.61
N TYR A 79 -7.02 11.96 -22.50
CA TYR A 79 -7.86 11.94 -21.31
C TYR A 79 -8.48 10.57 -21.07
N LEU A 80 -8.52 10.17 -19.80
CA LEU A 80 -9.07 8.91 -19.38
C LEU A 80 -10.59 8.99 -19.28
N LYS A 81 -11.29 8.21 -20.12
CA LYS A 81 -12.75 8.13 -20.11
C LYS A 81 -13.24 7.19 -18.98
N PRO A 82 -14.21 7.60 -18.15
CA PRO A 82 -14.72 6.76 -17.05
C PRO A 82 -15.19 5.36 -17.47
N TYR A 83 -15.86 5.27 -18.62
CA TYR A 83 -16.35 3.99 -19.15
C TYR A 83 -15.24 2.97 -19.44
N TYR A 84 -14.05 3.43 -19.81
CA TYR A 84 -12.91 2.54 -20.03
C TYR A 84 -12.45 1.91 -18.71
N THR A 85 -12.29 2.75 -17.67
CA THR A 85 -11.90 2.29 -16.34
C THR A 85 -12.97 1.38 -15.73
N TYR A 86 -14.25 1.67 -15.93
CA TYR A 86 -15.34 0.78 -15.50
C TYR A 86 -15.36 -0.54 -16.24
N GLY A 87 -15.12 -0.54 -17.56
CA GLY A 87 -14.99 -1.77 -18.34
C GLY A 87 -13.83 -2.64 -17.84
N ALA A 88 -12.69 -2.04 -17.55
CA ALA A 88 -11.55 -2.76 -16.99
C ALA A 88 -11.84 -3.27 -15.57
N ALA A 89 -12.48 -2.47 -14.72
CA ALA A 89 -12.89 -2.87 -13.37
C ALA A 89 -13.88 -4.04 -13.39
N LEU A 90 -14.84 -4.04 -14.33
CA LEU A 90 -15.85 -5.08 -14.47
C LEU A 90 -15.23 -6.46 -14.74
N VAL A 91 -14.07 -6.52 -15.41
CA VAL A 91 -13.31 -7.76 -15.60
C VAL A 91 -12.39 -8.03 -14.41
N ALA A 92 -11.72 -7.01 -13.89
CA ALA A 92 -10.74 -7.16 -12.82
C ALA A 92 -11.36 -7.64 -11.49
N ILE A 93 -12.53 -7.10 -11.09
CA ILE A 93 -13.19 -7.43 -9.82
C ILE A 93 -13.55 -8.92 -9.73
N PRO A 94 -14.28 -9.53 -10.68
CA PRO A 94 -14.58 -10.95 -10.61
C PRO A 94 -13.32 -11.81 -10.69
N CYS A 95 -12.34 -11.45 -11.53
CA CYS A 95 -11.05 -12.16 -11.58
C CYS A 95 -10.32 -12.12 -10.23
N TRP A 96 -10.34 -10.98 -9.54
CA TRP A 96 -9.74 -10.83 -8.21
C TRP A 96 -10.45 -11.69 -7.16
N ALA A 97 -11.79 -11.65 -7.15
CA ALA A 97 -12.60 -12.43 -6.22
C ALA A 97 -12.40 -13.94 -6.42
N ILE A 98 -12.44 -14.40 -7.68
CA ILE A 98 -12.20 -15.79 -8.07
C ILE A 98 -10.77 -16.21 -7.72
N GLY A 99 -9.77 -15.38 -8.07
CA GLY A 99 -8.38 -15.65 -7.75
C GLY A 99 -8.14 -15.79 -6.25
N THR A 100 -8.79 -14.96 -5.43
CA THR A 100 -8.73 -15.09 -3.96
C THR A 100 -9.36 -16.40 -3.49
N ALA A 101 -10.54 -16.76 -4.01
CA ALA A 101 -11.21 -18.00 -3.65
C ALA A 101 -10.36 -19.23 -4.02
N LEU A 102 -9.81 -19.26 -5.23
CA LEU A 102 -8.89 -20.32 -5.68
C LEU A 102 -7.62 -20.36 -4.82
N GLY A 103 -7.06 -19.20 -4.45
CA GLY A 103 -5.90 -19.11 -3.57
C GLY A 103 -6.16 -19.69 -2.18
N ILE A 104 -7.35 -19.45 -1.61
CA ILE A 104 -7.76 -20.04 -0.32
C ILE A 104 -7.89 -21.57 -0.43
N ILE A 105 -8.54 -22.06 -1.49
CA ILE A 105 -8.71 -23.50 -1.72
C ILE A 105 -7.34 -24.18 -1.87
N ALA A 106 -6.48 -23.63 -2.73
CA ALA A 106 -5.13 -24.14 -2.95
C ALA A 106 -4.28 -24.07 -1.67
N GLY A 107 -4.37 -22.98 -0.91
CA GLY A 107 -3.67 -22.82 0.36
C GLY A 107 -4.05 -23.90 1.39
N ASN A 108 -5.32 -24.30 1.45
CA ASN A 108 -5.78 -25.37 2.35
C ASN A 108 -5.34 -26.78 1.90
N LEU A 109 -5.04 -26.97 0.62
CA LEU A 109 -4.53 -28.23 0.05
C LEU A 109 -3.02 -28.41 0.22
N LEU A 110 -2.28 -27.29 0.37
CA LEU A 110 -0.83 -27.30 0.42
C LEU A 110 -0.31 -27.62 1.84
N PRO A 111 0.86 -28.28 1.96
CA PRO A 111 1.48 -28.52 3.25
C PRO A 111 1.89 -27.20 3.91
N ALA A 112 1.80 -27.14 5.25
CA ALA A 112 2.01 -25.91 6.04
C ALA A 112 3.33 -25.17 5.72
N ARG A 113 4.39 -25.89 5.34
CA ARG A 113 5.68 -25.32 4.93
C ARG A 113 5.56 -24.45 3.66
N ALA A 114 4.79 -24.90 2.68
CA ALA A 114 4.56 -24.15 1.44
C ALA A 114 3.69 -22.91 1.70
N VAL A 115 2.63 -23.04 2.49
CA VAL A 115 1.76 -21.92 2.88
C VAL A 115 2.53 -20.85 3.67
N SER A 116 3.41 -21.28 4.58
CA SER A 116 4.29 -20.38 5.33
C SER A 116 5.26 -19.64 4.40
N ALA A 117 5.87 -20.33 3.42
CA ALA A 117 6.73 -19.70 2.43
C ALA A 117 5.99 -18.66 1.57
N LEU A 118 4.75 -18.95 1.14
CA LEU A 118 3.90 -17.98 0.43
C LEU A 118 3.55 -16.76 1.29
N SER A 119 3.34 -16.95 2.59
CA SER A 119 3.06 -15.85 3.52
C SER A 119 4.29 -14.94 3.70
N VAL A 120 5.50 -15.52 3.70
CA VAL A 120 6.76 -14.74 3.70
C VAL A 120 6.95 -13.98 2.39
N ALA A 121 6.53 -14.54 1.25
CA ALA A 121 6.63 -13.89 -0.05
C ALA A 121 5.83 -12.57 -0.14
N LEU A 122 4.75 -12.41 0.64
CA LEU A 122 4.00 -11.15 0.73
C LEU A 122 4.85 -10.00 1.30
N TYR A 123 5.73 -10.26 2.27
CA TYR A 123 6.70 -9.26 2.75
C TYR A 123 7.74 -8.93 1.68
N GLY A 124 8.06 -9.89 0.82
CA GLY A 124 8.90 -9.69 -0.36
C GLY A 124 8.36 -8.62 -1.32
N MET A 125 7.04 -8.52 -1.48
CA MET A 125 6.39 -7.49 -2.30
C MET A 125 6.65 -6.08 -1.74
N PHE A 126 6.51 -5.89 -0.41
CA PHE A 126 6.80 -4.60 0.22
C PHE A 126 8.28 -4.23 0.12
N LEU A 127 9.17 -5.21 0.32
CA LEU A 127 10.60 -5.00 0.11
C LEU A 127 10.90 -4.62 -1.34
N ALA A 128 10.25 -5.24 -2.32
CA ALA A 128 10.40 -4.91 -3.74
C ALA A 128 9.92 -3.48 -4.08
N ILE A 129 9.03 -2.88 -3.29
CA ILE A 129 8.63 -1.47 -3.44
C ILE A 129 9.70 -0.53 -2.83
N ILE A 130 10.28 -0.90 -1.69
CA ILE A 130 11.22 -0.03 -0.95
C ILE A 130 12.64 -0.10 -1.54
N ILE A 131 13.09 -1.29 -1.95
CA ILE A 131 14.48 -1.54 -2.38
C ILE A 131 14.87 -0.72 -3.63
N PRO A 132 14.07 -0.66 -4.73
CA PRO A 132 14.50 0.06 -5.93
C PRO A 132 14.66 1.58 -5.70
N PRO A 133 13.73 2.29 -5.03
CA PRO A 133 13.93 3.68 -4.64
C PRO A 133 15.10 3.86 -3.67
N ALA A 134 15.25 2.96 -2.67
CA ALA A 134 16.34 3.03 -1.71
C ALA A 134 17.72 2.94 -2.40
N ARG A 135 17.85 2.09 -3.42
CA ARG A 135 19.09 1.95 -4.21
C ARG A 135 19.45 3.19 -5.03
N LYS A 136 18.48 4.04 -5.38
CA LYS A 136 18.73 5.26 -6.16
C LYS A 136 19.29 6.42 -5.33
N THR A 137 19.05 6.43 -4.01
CA THR A 137 19.42 7.57 -3.15
C THR A 137 20.03 7.10 -1.83
N LYS A 138 21.25 7.55 -1.51
CA LYS A 138 21.93 7.22 -0.24
C LYS A 138 21.13 7.66 1.00
N VAL A 139 20.40 8.77 0.90
CA VAL A 139 19.50 9.28 1.94
C VAL A 139 18.40 8.26 2.27
N LEU A 140 17.74 7.68 1.26
CA LEU A 140 16.70 6.66 1.45
C LEU A 140 17.26 5.35 2.04
N THR A 141 18.46 4.93 1.60
CA THR A 141 19.12 3.77 2.20
C THR A 141 19.46 4.01 3.68
N GLY A 142 20.03 5.18 4.01
CA GLY A 142 20.33 5.56 5.38
C GLY A 142 19.06 5.63 6.25
N LEU A 143 17.98 6.18 5.69
CA LEU A 143 16.68 6.23 6.36
C LEU A 143 16.16 4.84 6.73
N VAL A 144 16.21 3.88 5.79
CA VAL A 144 15.78 2.50 6.06
C VAL A 144 16.59 1.89 7.20
N LEU A 145 17.91 2.09 7.24
CA LEU A 145 18.77 1.59 8.32
C LEU A 145 18.45 2.24 9.68
N VAL A 146 18.20 3.55 9.70
CA VAL A 146 17.77 4.27 10.92
C VAL A 146 16.42 3.75 11.41
N CYS A 147 15.46 3.50 10.52
CA CYS A 147 14.18 2.88 10.87
C CYS A 147 14.37 1.51 11.54
N PHE A 148 15.22 0.64 10.97
CA PHE A 148 15.53 -0.66 11.56
C PHE A 148 16.19 -0.53 12.94
N ALA A 149 17.18 0.35 13.09
CA ALA A 149 17.89 0.57 14.35
C ALA A 149 16.96 1.16 15.43
N ALA A 150 16.15 2.16 15.08
CA ALA A 150 15.19 2.78 15.98
C ALA A 150 14.10 1.78 16.41
N SER A 151 13.58 0.99 15.48
CA SER A 151 12.60 -0.06 15.79
C SER A 151 13.16 -1.11 16.75
N PHE A 152 14.41 -1.54 16.53
CA PHE A 152 15.11 -2.44 17.44
C PHE A 152 15.35 -1.84 18.83
N ALA A 153 15.74 -0.57 18.91
CA ALA A 153 15.95 0.13 20.18
C ALA A 153 14.64 0.29 20.98
N PHE A 154 13.55 0.65 20.31
CA PHE A 154 12.22 0.76 20.93
C PHE A 154 11.68 -0.59 21.42
N PHE A 155 12.08 -1.71 20.79
CA PHE A 155 11.77 -3.05 21.31
C PHE A 155 12.49 -3.37 22.62
N LYS A 156 13.67 -2.79 22.86
CA LYS A 156 14.49 -3.05 24.06
C LYS A 156 14.25 -2.07 25.22
N LEU A 157 13.54 -0.97 25.00
CA LEU A 157 13.28 0.05 26.02
C LEU A 157 12.13 -0.35 26.99
N PRO A 158 12.39 -0.51 28.31
CA PRO A 158 11.42 -1.05 29.27
C PRO A 158 10.16 -0.19 29.51
N TRP A 159 10.22 1.12 29.22
CA TRP A 159 9.07 2.02 29.39
C TRP A 159 8.08 1.99 28.22
N LEU A 160 8.50 1.49 27.06
CA LEU A 160 7.70 1.37 25.84
C LEU A 160 7.21 -0.07 25.60
N SER A 161 7.69 -1.03 26.40
CA SER A 161 7.30 -2.45 26.34
C SER A 161 5.90 -2.74 26.86
N THR A 162 5.28 -1.81 27.59
CA THR A 162 3.91 -1.93 28.13
C THR A 162 2.82 -1.52 27.15
N LEU A 163 3.18 -0.82 26.06
CA LEU A 163 2.26 -0.43 25.00
C LEU A 163 2.07 -1.57 23.98
N SER A 164 0.91 -1.61 23.32
CA SER A 164 0.66 -2.56 22.23
C SER A 164 1.67 -2.38 21.10
N GLU A 165 2.00 -3.48 20.44
CA GLU A 165 2.98 -3.52 19.34
C GLU A 165 2.65 -2.51 18.22
N GLY A 166 1.36 -2.36 17.93
CA GLY A 166 0.86 -1.36 16.98
C GLY A 166 1.03 0.09 17.42
N THR A 167 0.73 0.41 18.68
CA THR A 167 0.90 1.77 19.22
C THR A 167 2.36 2.21 19.12
N ARG A 168 3.29 1.31 19.43
CA ARG A 168 4.74 1.55 19.27
C ARG A 168 5.09 1.85 17.82
N THR A 169 4.59 1.04 16.89
CA THR A 169 4.84 1.19 15.45
C THR A 169 4.33 2.53 14.93
N ILE A 170 3.15 2.98 15.37
CA ILE A 170 2.56 4.27 14.98
C ILE A 170 3.43 5.44 15.47
N ILE A 171 3.77 5.46 16.76
CA ILE A 171 4.60 6.53 17.35
C ILE A 171 5.94 6.63 16.63
N LEU A 172 6.57 5.49 16.35
CA LEU A 172 7.86 5.40 15.70
C LEU A 172 7.79 5.91 14.24
N THR A 173 6.74 5.51 13.51
CA THR A 173 6.52 5.95 12.13
C THR A 173 6.31 7.46 12.05
N ILE A 174 5.47 8.04 12.91
CA ILE A 174 5.19 9.48 12.94
C ILE A 174 6.44 10.26 13.34
N SER A 175 7.18 9.80 14.34
CA SER A 175 8.38 10.49 14.82
C SER A 175 9.46 10.51 13.75
N ILE A 176 9.75 9.37 13.12
CA ILE A 176 10.78 9.27 12.08
C ILE A 176 10.37 10.05 10.83
N SER A 177 9.12 9.93 10.37
CA SER A 177 8.67 10.67 9.18
C SER A 177 8.73 12.19 9.39
N SER A 178 8.37 12.67 10.59
CA SER A 178 8.43 14.09 10.94
C SER A 178 9.87 14.61 10.98
N ILE A 179 10.79 13.88 11.63
CA ILE A 179 12.22 14.25 11.70
C ILE A 179 12.82 14.32 10.29
N VAL A 180 12.49 13.35 9.43
CA VAL A 180 13.04 13.26 8.08
C VAL A 180 12.49 14.36 7.18
N ALA A 181 11.20 14.69 7.31
CA ALA A 181 10.59 15.79 6.57
C ALA A 181 11.23 17.15 6.90
N ILE A 182 11.62 17.36 8.16
CA ILE A 182 12.27 18.61 8.61
C ILE A 182 13.75 18.66 8.17
N LEU A 183 14.47 17.54 8.26
CA LEU A 183 15.91 17.49 7.94
C LEU A 183 16.20 17.43 6.43
N PHE A 184 15.30 16.82 5.65
CA PHE A 184 15.45 16.67 4.20
C PHE A 184 14.17 17.15 3.48
N PRO A 185 13.85 18.45 3.53
CA PRO A 185 12.77 19.01 2.74
C PRO A 185 13.10 18.81 1.26
N ARG A 186 12.14 18.28 0.49
CA ARG A 186 12.32 18.05 -0.94
C ARG A 186 11.76 19.24 -1.71
N ASP A 187 12.63 19.96 -2.41
CA ASP A 187 12.22 21.04 -3.30
C ASP A 187 11.50 20.45 -4.52
N TRP A 188 10.30 20.95 -4.81
CA TRP A 188 9.50 20.54 -5.98
C TRP A 188 9.97 21.29 -7.23
N GLU A 189 11.18 20.99 -7.71
CA GLU A 189 11.70 21.54 -8.96
C GLU A 189 11.67 20.46 -10.05
N GLY A 190 10.71 20.54 -10.99
CA GLY A 190 10.76 19.69 -12.19
C GLY A 190 9.44 19.44 -12.93
N GLU A 191 8.78 20.48 -13.45
CA GLU A 191 7.89 20.37 -14.63
C GLU A 191 7.85 21.71 -15.39
N ARG A 192 9.04 22.15 -15.81
CA ARG A 192 9.24 23.18 -16.85
C ARG A 192 10.40 22.76 -17.76
N THR A 193 10.16 21.77 -18.61
CA THR A 193 10.82 21.59 -19.91
C THR A 193 9.90 20.79 -20.81
#